data_AF-A0A1S8ZU30-F1
#
_entry.id   AF-A0A1S8ZU30-F1
#
_cell.length_a   1.000
_cell.length_b   1.000
_cell.length_c   1.000
_cell.angle_alpha   90.00
_cell.angle_beta   90.00
_cell.angle_gamma   90.00
#
_symmetry.space_group_name_H-M   'P 1'
#
loop_
_entity.id
_entity.type
_entity.pdbx_description
1 polymer ?
#
loop_
_entity_poly.entity_id
_entity_poly.type
_entity_poly.pdbx_seq_one_letter_code
_entity_poly.pdbx_strand_id
1 'polypeptide(L)'
;MKTIKIAIAGLFLLVASATQAQVSINVNIGSPPAWGPAGYAEMEYYYLPDIEAYYDVRASQFIYFGGGRWMRTTYLPRQYRNYDLYGGYKVVLTDYHGRTPYTYFDRHRVKYYKGYHGAPQRPYRPREVYGYNDRRNDHRDYRRHDNRNHDKHDRHHDKHDRHDDDHGHGGHGRR
;
A
#
# COMPACT_ATOMS: atom_id res chain seq x y z
N MET A 1 -22.85 23.95 58.80
CA MET A 1 -22.85 24.17 57.33
C MET A 1 -21.47 23.98 56.67
N LYS A 2 -20.54 23.19 57.22
CA LYS A 2 -19.21 22.96 56.62
C LYS A 2 -19.01 21.53 56.09
N THR A 3 -19.77 20.56 56.61
CA THR A 3 -19.70 19.13 56.25
C THR A 3 -20.44 18.78 54.94
N ILE A 4 -21.51 19.50 54.62
CA ILE A 4 -22.30 19.30 53.38
C ILE A 4 -21.50 19.68 52.12
N LYS A 5 -20.59 20.67 52.22
CA LYS A 5 -19.76 21.12 51.09
C LYS A 5 -18.72 20.06 50.68
N ILE A 6 -18.23 19.26 51.64
CA ILE A 6 -17.26 18.18 51.39
C ILE A 6 -17.94 16.99 50.72
N ALA A 7 -19.19 16.69 51.10
CA ALA A 7 -19.97 15.61 50.50
C ALA A 7 -20.28 15.86 49.00
N ILE A 8 -20.53 17.13 48.62
CA ILE A 8 -20.81 17.50 47.22
C ILE A 8 -19.52 17.49 46.38
N ALA A 9 -18.37 17.89 46.94
CA ALA A 9 -17.08 17.82 46.26
C ALA A 9 -16.61 16.37 46.02
N GLY A 10 -16.90 15.46 46.97
CA GLY A 10 -16.60 14.03 46.81
C GLY A 10 -17.45 13.33 45.76
N LEU A 11 -18.70 13.77 45.58
CA LEU A 11 -19.61 13.20 44.57
C LEU A 11 -19.24 13.59 43.13
N PHE A 12 -18.64 14.78 42.93
CA PHE A 12 -18.17 15.22 41.61
C PHE A 12 -16.88 14.50 41.14
N LEU A 13 -16.06 13.99 42.06
CA LEU A 13 -14.80 13.30 41.70
C LEU A 13 -15.02 11.85 41.22
N LEU A 14 -16.17 11.25 41.48
CA LEU A 14 -16.48 9.86 41.11
C LEU A 14 -16.96 9.68 39.66
N VAL A 15 -17.24 10.76 38.93
CA VAL A 15 -17.81 10.71 37.56
C VAL A 15 -16.73 10.94 36.47
N ALA A 16 -15.51 11.32 36.85
CA ALA A 16 -14.45 11.68 35.88
C ALA A 16 -13.68 10.47 35.30
N SER A 17 -13.96 9.25 35.76
CA SER A 17 -13.33 8.03 35.25
C SER A 17 -14.02 7.53 33.98
N ALA A 18 -14.06 8.36 32.93
CA ALA A 18 -14.40 7.89 31.59
C ALA A 18 -13.25 7.02 31.08
N THR A 19 -13.32 5.74 31.38
CA THR A 19 -12.43 4.72 30.84
C THR A 19 -12.55 4.71 29.32
N GLN A 20 -11.43 4.96 28.63
CA GLN A 20 -11.32 4.65 27.21
C GLN A 20 -11.28 3.12 27.09
N ALA A 21 -12.45 2.51 26.97
CA ALA A 21 -12.53 1.12 26.58
C ALA A 21 -12.01 1.02 25.14
N GLN A 22 -10.84 0.41 24.97
CA GLN A 22 -10.47 -0.12 23.66
C GLN A 22 -11.43 -1.27 23.37
N VAL A 23 -12.46 -0.99 22.58
CA VAL A 23 -13.40 -2.01 22.14
C VAL A 23 -12.68 -2.86 21.10
N SER A 24 -12.08 -3.97 21.52
CA SER A 24 -11.64 -5.01 20.60
C SER A 24 -12.87 -5.81 20.19
N ILE A 25 -13.49 -5.43 19.07
CA ILE A 25 -14.53 -6.27 18.48
C ILE A 25 -13.80 -7.43 17.82
N ASN A 26 -13.82 -8.60 18.46
CA ASN A 26 -13.32 -9.83 17.84
C ASN A 26 -14.33 -10.30 16.78
N VAL A 27 -14.43 -9.56 15.68
CA VAL A 27 -15.20 -9.98 14.52
C VAL A 27 -14.35 -11.03 13.81
N ASN A 28 -14.88 -12.24 13.62
CA ASN A 28 -14.30 -13.21 12.69
C ASN A 28 -14.44 -12.67 11.26
N ILE A 29 -13.59 -11.71 10.91
CA ILE A 29 -13.34 -11.25 9.56
C ILE A 29 -12.36 -12.28 9.01
N GLY A 30 -12.75 -12.98 7.93
CA GLY A 30 -11.91 -14.03 7.35
C GLY A 30 -10.49 -13.53 7.08
N SER A 31 -9.54 -14.47 6.94
CA SER A 31 -8.15 -14.11 6.68
C SER A 31 -8.05 -13.32 5.36
N PRO A 32 -7.38 -12.16 5.34
CA PRO A 32 -7.16 -11.46 4.10
C PRO A 32 -6.38 -12.33 3.11
N PRO A 33 -6.70 -12.23 1.81
CA PRO A 33 -5.93 -12.93 0.79
C PRO A 33 -4.49 -12.42 0.81
N ALA A 34 -3.53 -13.27 0.45
CA ALA A 34 -2.11 -12.93 0.43
C ALA A 34 -1.82 -11.62 -0.34
N TRP A 35 -2.51 -11.40 -1.46
CA TRP A 35 -2.37 -10.23 -2.31
C TRP A 35 -3.06 -8.95 -1.78
N GLY A 36 -3.89 -9.05 -0.75
CA GLY A 36 -4.61 -7.92 -0.16
C GLY A 36 -3.67 -6.90 0.50
N PRO A 37 -4.08 -5.64 0.71
CA PRO A 37 -3.21 -4.63 1.32
C PRO A 37 -2.83 -4.98 2.76
N ALA A 38 -1.56 -4.79 3.13
CA ALA A 38 -1.10 -4.88 4.50
C ALA A 38 -1.49 -3.63 5.32
N GLY A 39 -1.57 -3.78 6.65
CA GLY A 39 -1.76 -2.65 7.57
C GLY A 39 -3.22 -2.31 7.91
N TYR A 40 -4.16 -3.18 7.56
CA TYR A 40 -5.58 -3.04 7.88
C TYR A 40 -5.99 -4.14 8.87
N ALA A 41 -6.61 -3.76 9.99
CA ALA A 41 -7.02 -4.68 11.04
C ALA A 41 -8.37 -5.34 10.74
N GLU A 42 -9.29 -4.58 10.15
CA GLU A 42 -10.65 -5.02 9.86
C GLU A 42 -11.05 -4.52 8.47
N MET A 43 -11.29 -5.44 7.55
CA MET A 43 -11.77 -5.11 6.21
C MET A 43 -12.72 -6.19 5.69
N GLU A 44 -13.89 -5.76 5.24
CA GLU A 44 -14.88 -6.66 4.64
C GLU A 44 -14.70 -6.76 3.13
N TYR A 45 -14.33 -5.65 2.48
CA TYR A 45 -14.28 -5.57 1.02
C TYR A 45 -13.06 -4.83 0.49
N TYR A 46 -12.52 -5.32 -0.63
CA TYR A 46 -11.65 -4.56 -1.51
C TYR A 46 -12.40 -4.17 -2.77
N TYR A 47 -12.26 -2.93 -3.21
CA TYR A 47 -12.61 -2.52 -4.57
C TYR A 47 -11.38 -2.59 -5.46
N LEU A 48 -11.51 -3.14 -6.66
CA LEU A 48 -10.47 -3.29 -7.67
C LEU A 48 -10.84 -2.40 -8.86
N PRO A 49 -10.37 -1.13 -8.91
CA PRO A 49 -10.86 -0.15 -9.88
C PRO A 49 -10.61 -0.55 -11.33
N ASP A 50 -9.44 -1.11 -11.62
CA ASP A 50 -8.99 -1.43 -12.99
C ASP A 50 -9.87 -2.49 -13.68
N ILE A 51 -10.55 -3.32 -12.88
CA ILE A 51 -11.47 -4.36 -13.35
C ILE A 51 -12.90 -4.15 -12.84
N GLU A 52 -13.17 -2.99 -12.23
CA GLU A 52 -14.48 -2.57 -11.70
C GLU A 52 -15.16 -3.65 -10.85
N ALA A 53 -14.37 -4.38 -10.06
CA ALA A 53 -14.81 -5.52 -9.27
C ALA A 53 -14.60 -5.29 -7.78
N TYR A 54 -15.20 -6.15 -6.95
CA TYR A 54 -14.97 -6.21 -5.52
C TYR A 54 -14.41 -7.58 -5.13
N TYR A 55 -13.77 -7.65 -3.98
CA TYR A 55 -13.44 -8.89 -3.31
C TYR A 55 -14.00 -8.86 -1.89
N ASP A 56 -14.83 -9.84 -1.57
CA ASP A 56 -15.40 -10.09 -0.24
C ASP A 56 -14.41 -10.94 0.56
N VAL A 57 -13.79 -10.34 1.58
CA VAL A 57 -12.76 -10.98 2.41
C VAL A 57 -13.34 -12.14 3.21
N ARG A 58 -14.57 -11.99 3.70
CA ARG A 58 -15.24 -12.98 4.56
C ARG A 58 -15.65 -14.21 3.76
N ALA A 59 -16.19 -14.00 2.56
CA ALA A 59 -16.61 -15.08 1.67
C ALA A 59 -15.47 -15.66 0.81
N SER A 60 -14.32 -14.97 0.75
CA SER A 60 -13.23 -15.26 -0.21
C SER A 60 -13.72 -15.33 -1.66
N GLN A 61 -14.54 -14.35 -2.05
CA GLN A 61 -15.19 -14.30 -3.36
C GLN A 61 -15.02 -12.95 -4.04
N PHE A 62 -14.82 -12.98 -5.36
CA PHE A 62 -14.95 -11.82 -6.22
C PHE A 62 -16.41 -11.51 -6.48
N ILE A 63 -16.77 -10.23 -6.49
CA ILE A 63 -18.06 -9.71 -6.91
C ILE A 63 -17.82 -8.84 -8.15
N TYR A 64 -18.47 -9.16 -9.26
CA TYR A 64 -18.27 -8.45 -10.52
C TYR A 64 -19.57 -8.32 -11.30
N PHE A 65 -19.63 -7.34 -12.20
CA PHE A 65 -20.75 -7.19 -13.11
C PHE A 65 -20.56 -8.06 -14.35
N GLY A 66 -21.53 -8.91 -14.67
CA GLY A 66 -21.51 -9.78 -15.85
C GLY A 66 -22.88 -10.39 -16.13
N GLY A 67 -23.19 -10.63 -17.41
CA GLY A 67 -24.51 -11.16 -17.79
C GLY A 67 -25.68 -10.29 -17.31
N GLY A 68 -25.47 -8.97 -17.26
CA GLY A 68 -26.48 -7.98 -16.83
C GLY A 68 -26.74 -7.90 -15.31
N ARG A 69 -25.96 -8.60 -14.47
CA ARG A 69 -26.13 -8.58 -13.01
C ARG A 69 -24.82 -8.67 -12.24
N TRP A 70 -24.86 -8.32 -10.97
CA TRP A 70 -23.76 -8.57 -10.04
C TRP A 70 -23.71 -10.04 -9.64
N MET A 71 -22.54 -10.66 -9.78
CA MET A 71 -22.32 -12.08 -9.53
C MET A 71 -21.15 -12.29 -8.59
N ARG A 72 -21.18 -13.41 -7.84
CA ARG A 72 -20.12 -13.86 -6.95
C ARG A 72 -19.41 -15.07 -7.52
N THR A 73 -18.09 -15.13 -7.40
CA THR A 73 -17.25 -16.23 -7.87
C THR A 73 -15.98 -16.36 -7.03
N THR A 74 -15.47 -17.57 -6.83
CA THR A 74 -14.22 -17.81 -6.10
C THR A 74 -12.99 -17.32 -6.86
N TYR A 75 -13.06 -17.29 -8.19
CA TYR A 75 -11.94 -16.91 -9.06
C TYR A 75 -12.36 -15.80 -10.00
N LEU A 76 -11.42 -14.92 -10.35
CA LEU A 76 -11.65 -13.89 -11.36
C LEU A 76 -12.22 -14.52 -12.65
N PRO A 77 -13.27 -13.91 -13.23
CA PRO A 77 -13.85 -14.39 -14.47
C PRO A 77 -12.83 -14.29 -15.61
N ARG A 78 -13.05 -15.03 -16.70
CA ARG A 78 -12.13 -15.07 -17.86
C ARG A 78 -11.71 -13.68 -18.36
N GLN A 79 -12.64 -12.74 -18.40
CA GLN A 79 -12.40 -11.35 -18.79
C GLN A 79 -11.35 -10.62 -17.93
N TYR A 80 -11.16 -11.03 -16.68
CA TYR A 80 -10.22 -10.40 -15.73
C TYR A 80 -9.07 -11.33 -15.33
N ARG A 81 -8.88 -12.48 -16.00
CA ARG A 81 -7.87 -13.47 -15.60
C ARG A 81 -6.43 -12.97 -15.62
N ASN A 82 -6.15 -11.96 -16.44
CA ASN A 82 -4.81 -11.40 -16.60
C ASN A 82 -4.52 -10.27 -15.61
N TYR A 83 -5.48 -9.92 -14.74
CA TYR A 83 -5.27 -8.90 -13.73
C TYR A 83 -4.30 -9.40 -12.66
N ASP A 84 -3.24 -8.64 -12.40
CA ASP A 84 -2.29 -8.96 -11.34
C ASP A 84 -2.85 -8.53 -9.98
N LEU A 85 -3.38 -9.50 -9.22
CA LEU A 85 -3.89 -9.23 -7.88
C LEU A 85 -2.80 -8.72 -6.91
N TYR A 86 -1.52 -9.10 -7.09
CA TYR A 86 -0.46 -8.68 -6.19
C TYR A 86 -0.05 -7.23 -6.42
N GLY A 87 0.24 -6.84 -7.67
CA GLY A 87 0.66 -5.48 -8.01
C GLY A 87 -0.48 -4.50 -8.32
N GLY A 88 -1.66 -5.00 -8.68
CA GLY A 88 -2.80 -4.19 -9.11
C GLY A 88 -3.38 -3.31 -8.00
N TYR A 89 -3.93 -2.17 -8.39
CA TYR A 89 -4.51 -1.20 -7.46
C TYR A 89 -5.76 -1.78 -6.78
N LYS A 90 -5.81 -1.64 -5.46
CA LYS A 90 -6.92 -2.14 -4.64
C LYS A 90 -7.23 -1.16 -3.52
N VAL A 91 -8.50 -0.91 -3.29
CA VAL A 91 -8.98 0.04 -2.29
C VAL A 91 -9.66 -0.73 -1.17
N VAL A 92 -9.20 -0.54 0.06
CA VAL A 92 -9.90 -1.06 1.23
C VAL A 92 -11.11 -0.20 1.51
N LEU A 93 -12.31 -0.79 1.48
CA LEU A 93 -13.55 -0.09 1.79
C LEU A 93 -13.77 -0.11 3.30
N THR A 94 -13.30 0.93 3.98
CA THR A 94 -13.42 1.07 5.45
C THR A 94 -14.75 1.68 5.90
N ASP A 95 -15.48 2.33 4.99
CA ASP A 95 -16.73 3.05 5.24
C ASP A 95 -17.98 2.27 4.82
N TYR A 96 -17.84 1.02 4.37
CA TYR A 96 -18.94 0.17 3.93
C TYR A 96 -19.03 -1.11 4.77
N HIS A 97 -20.21 -1.34 5.33
CA HIS A 97 -20.59 -2.56 6.03
C HIS A 97 -21.91 -3.07 5.44
N GLY A 98 -21.96 -4.31 4.96
CA GLY A 98 -23.15 -4.85 4.32
C GLY A 98 -22.88 -5.99 3.35
N ARG A 99 -23.91 -6.41 2.60
CA ARG A 99 -23.84 -7.58 1.69
C ARG A 99 -23.79 -7.22 0.21
N THR A 100 -23.86 -5.94 -0.13
CA THR A 100 -24.05 -5.44 -1.50
C THR A 100 -23.16 -4.21 -1.74
N PRO A 101 -21.82 -4.32 -1.71
CA PRO A 101 -20.93 -3.16 -1.85
C PRO A 101 -21.14 -2.41 -3.17
N TYR A 102 -21.63 -3.11 -4.19
CA TYR A 102 -21.95 -2.59 -5.49
C TYR A 102 -23.14 -1.61 -5.54
N THR A 103 -23.92 -1.44 -4.46
CA THR A 103 -24.94 -0.37 -4.40
C THR A 103 -24.33 1.02 -4.52
N TYR A 104 -23.04 1.15 -4.18
CA TYR A 104 -22.27 2.39 -4.29
C TYR A 104 -21.30 2.38 -5.48
N PHE A 105 -21.52 1.51 -6.47
CA PHE A 105 -20.61 1.31 -7.58
C PHE A 105 -20.26 2.60 -8.34
N ASP A 106 -21.25 3.39 -8.73
CA ASP A 106 -21.00 4.64 -9.47
C ASP A 106 -20.12 5.61 -8.67
N ARG A 107 -20.31 5.66 -7.35
CA ARG A 107 -19.48 6.47 -6.44
C ARG A 107 -18.06 5.92 -6.36
N HIS A 108 -17.89 4.62 -6.14
CA HIS A 108 -16.57 3.98 -6.04
C HIS A 108 -15.79 4.12 -7.34
N ARG A 109 -16.47 3.90 -8.48
CA ARG A 109 -15.93 4.05 -9.80
C ARG A 109 -15.35 5.44 -9.97
N VAL A 110 -16.14 6.51 -9.80
CA VAL A 110 -15.66 7.88 -9.96
C VAL A 110 -14.56 8.24 -8.95
N LYS A 111 -14.73 7.85 -7.68
CA LYS A 111 -13.80 8.18 -6.59
C LYS A 111 -12.42 7.56 -6.78
N TYR A 112 -12.34 6.35 -7.34
CA TYR A 112 -11.10 5.58 -7.44
C TYR A 112 -10.61 5.34 -8.88
N TYR A 113 -11.33 5.86 -9.89
CA TYR A 113 -11.05 5.68 -11.32
C TYR A 113 -9.63 6.05 -11.75
N LYS A 114 -9.02 7.06 -11.11
CA LYS A 114 -7.73 7.59 -11.59
C LYS A 114 -6.54 6.64 -11.36
N GLY A 115 -6.73 5.48 -10.75
CA GLY A 115 -5.62 4.58 -10.44
C GLY A 115 -4.76 5.10 -9.29
N TYR A 116 -3.91 4.22 -8.76
CA TYR A 116 -3.04 4.53 -7.64
C TYR A 116 -1.90 5.46 -8.06
N HIS A 117 -1.78 6.62 -7.42
CA HIS A 117 -0.68 7.59 -7.67
C HIS A 117 0.41 7.56 -6.60
N GLY A 118 0.36 6.59 -5.68
CA GLY A 118 1.27 6.50 -4.53
C GLY A 118 2.37 5.45 -4.69
N ALA A 119 3.15 5.25 -3.63
CA ALA A 119 4.15 4.18 -3.54
C ALA A 119 3.49 2.80 -3.47
N PRO A 120 3.91 1.79 -4.27
CA PRO A 120 3.19 0.54 -4.46
C PRO A 120 2.62 -0.07 -3.17
N GLN A 121 1.36 -0.52 -3.23
CA GLN A 121 0.71 -1.14 -2.08
C GLN A 121 1.43 -2.44 -1.71
N ARG A 122 1.82 -2.56 -0.44
CA ARG A 122 2.46 -3.78 0.06
C ARG A 122 1.40 -4.86 0.31
N PRO A 123 1.56 -6.06 -0.26
CA PRO A 123 0.62 -7.15 -0.03
C PRO A 123 0.77 -7.70 1.40
N TYR A 124 -0.30 -8.29 1.93
CA TYR A 124 -0.37 -8.91 3.25
C TYR A 124 0.64 -10.04 3.39
N ARG A 125 0.85 -10.81 2.32
CA ARG A 125 1.93 -11.79 2.19
C ARG A 125 2.61 -11.65 0.83
N PRO A 126 3.92 -11.88 0.75
CA PRO A 126 4.63 -11.88 -0.53
C PRO A 126 4.04 -12.95 -1.48
N ARG A 127 4.18 -12.72 -2.78
CA ARG A 127 3.82 -13.70 -3.80
C ARG A 127 4.71 -14.93 -3.63
N GLU A 128 4.10 -16.11 -3.56
CA GLU A 128 4.85 -17.37 -3.57
C GLU A 128 5.53 -17.50 -4.94
N VAL A 129 6.86 -17.39 -4.93
CA VAL A 129 7.68 -17.63 -6.11
C VAL A 129 8.14 -19.08 -6.01
N TYR A 130 7.49 -19.97 -6.76
CA TYR A 130 8.01 -21.32 -6.98
C TYR A 130 9.22 -21.25 -7.90
N GLY A 131 10.38 -20.99 -7.30
CA GLY A 131 11.66 -20.90 -8.00
C GLY A 131 12.49 -22.16 -7.76
N TYR A 132 12.71 -22.93 -8.83
CA TYR A 132 13.94 -23.68 -8.97
C TYR A 132 15.09 -22.66 -8.88
N ASN A 133 16.01 -22.87 -7.95
CA ASN A 133 17.22 -22.10 -7.66
C ASN A 133 17.53 -20.93 -8.60
N ASP A 134 17.44 -19.70 -8.09
CA ASP A 134 18.43 -18.70 -8.48
C ASP A 134 18.75 -17.77 -7.31
N ARG A 135 20.02 -17.82 -6.93
CA ARG A 135 20.65 -16.94 -5.94
C ARG A 135 20.70 -15.53 -6.52
N ARG A 136 19.63 -14.76 -6.36
CA ARG A 136 19.69 -13.31 -6.57
C ARG A 136 19.44 -12.59 -5.26
N ASN A 137 20.54 -12.09 -4.71
CA ASN A 137 20.60 -11.03 -3.71
C ASN A 137 19.55 -9.96 -4.00
N ASP A 138 18.46 -9.96 -3.25
CA ASP A 138 17.56 -8.81 -3.17
C ASP A 138 17.65 -8.23 -1.75
N HIS A 139 18.83 -7.65 -1.47
CA HIS A 139 18.96 -6.68 -0.40
C HIS A 139 18.27 -5.39 -0.86
N ARG A 140 16.94 -5.33 -0.74
CA ARG A 140 16.19 -4.08 -0.76
C ARG A 140 16.49 -3.31 0.51
N ASP A 141 17.62 -2.61 0.44
CA ASP A 141 18.09 -1.65 1.41
C ASP A 141 17.07 -0.50 1.47
N TYR A 142 16.30 -0.43 2.55
CA TYR A 142 15.57 0.78 2.92
C TYR A 142 16.59 1.81 3.40
N ARG A 143 17.41 2.36 2.50
CA ARG A 143 18.25 3.53 2.81
C ARG A 143 17.36 4.75 2.89
N ARG A 144 16.92 5.00 4.12
CA ARG A 144 16.45 6.27 4.62
C ARG A 144 17.49 7.34 4.26
N HIS A 145 17.19 8.14 3.24
CA HIS A 145 17.86 9.42 3.03
C HIS A 145 17.50 10.31 4.21
N ASP A 146 18.43 10.47 5.15
CA ASP A 146 18.41 11.60 6.08
C ASP A 146 19.69 12.41 5.87
N ASN A 147 19.47 13.61 5.32
CA ASN A 147 20.40 14.72 5.25
C ASN A 147 20.89 15.09 6.66
N ARG A 148 22.20 15.23 6.85
CA ARG A 148 22.88 16.28 7.66
C ARG A 148 24.36 15.95 7.84
N ASN A 149 25.22 16.57 7.05
CA ASN A 149 26.10 17.62 7.56
C ASN A 149 26.99 18.15 6.44
N HIS A 150 26.86 19.45 6.21
CA HIS A 150 27.93 20.26 5.65
C HIS A 150 29.11 20.19 6.62
N ASP A 151 30.29 19.82 6.14
CA ASP A 151 31.51 20.47 6.60
C ASP A 151 32.46 20.60 5.41
N LYS A 152 32.75 21.86 5.11
CA LYS A 152 33.68 22.34 4.10
C LYS A 152 35.09 21.85 4.45
N HIS A 153 35.89 21.48 3.46
CA HIS A 153 37.30 21.86 3.45
C HIS A 153 37.79 21.99 2.01
N ASP A 154 38.00 23.25 1.63
CA ASP A 154 38.82 23.68 0.52
C ASP A 154 40.26 23.17 0.70
N ARG A 155 40.85 22.55 -0.33
CA ARG A 155 42.28 22.75 -0.68
C ARG A 155 42.48 22.64 -2.19
N HIS A 156 42.67 23.80 -2.80
CA HIS A 156 43.48 23.98 -3.99
C HIS A 156 44.82 23.24 -3.85
N HIS A 157 45.27 22.55 -4.89
CA HIS A 157 46.68 22.61 -5.29
C HIS A 157 46.81 22.55 -6.81
N ASP A 158 47.57 23.53 -7.27
CA ASP A 158 47.95 23.89 -8.62
C ASP A 158 48.93 22.91 -9.30
N LYS A 159 48.80 22.86 -10.63
CA LYS A 159 49.87 22.91 -11.67
C LYS A 159 50.70 21.67 -12.07
N HIS A 160 50.66 21.46 -13.40
CA HIS A 160 51.68 21.05 -14.39
C HIS A 160 52.38 19.68 -14.17
N ASP A 161 52.52 18.80 -15.16
CA ASP A 161 53.36 19.00 -16.35
C ASP A 161 52.87 18.31 -17.62
N ARG A 162 53.27 18.91 -18.74
CA ARG A 162 53.18 18.41 -20.12
C ARG A 162 54.25 17.36 -20.33
N HIS A 163 53.94 16.28 -21.04
CA HIS A 163 54.93 15.58 -21.85
C HIS A 163 54.29 15.19 -23.18
N ASP A 164 54.99 15.61 -24.23
CA ASP A 164 54.71 15.42 -25.64
C ASP A 164 54.82 13.94 -26.03
N ASP A 165 53.92 13.47 -26.90
CA ASP A 165 54.21 12.36 -27.80
C ASP A 165 53.62 12.69 -29.17
N ASP A 166 54.53 13.18 -30.01
CA ASP A 166 54.40 13.45 -31.43
C ASP A 166 54.63 12.13 -32.18
N HIS A 167 53.60 11.57 -32.81
CA HIS A 167 53.75 10.57 -33.88
C HIS A 167 52.82 10.95 -35.04
N GLY A 168 53.31 11.84 -35.90
CA GLY A 168 52.81 12.03 -37.26
C GLY A 168 53.54 11.14 -38.26
N HIS A 169 52.78 10.47 -39.14
CA HIS A 169 53.04 10.13 -40.56
C HIS A 169 52.01 9.07 -40.97
N GLY A 170 51.31 9.11 -42.09
CA GLY A 170 51.25 10.01 -43.24
C GLY A 170 50.03 9.58 -44.06
N GLY A 171 49.39 10.55 -44.72
CA GLY A 171 48.14 10.33 -45.44
C GLY A 171 48.28 9.67 -46.81
N HIS A 172 47.13 9.28 -47.37
CA HIS A 172 46.71 9.22 -48.78
C HIS A 172 45.30 8.57 -48.69
N GLY A 173 44.23 8.98 -49.36
CA GLY A 173 44.02 9.77 -50.56
C GLY A 173 42.69 9.27 -51.13
N ARG A 174 41.82 10.22 -51.50
CA ARG A 174 40.43 10.08 -51.97
C ARG A 174 40.19 8.98 -53.01
N ARG A 175 39.03 8.32 -52.92
CA ARG A 175 37.94 8.33 -53.93
C ARG A 175 36.67 7.73 -53.34
#